data_AF-A0A0P6R8S2-F1
#
_entry.id   AF-A0A0P6R8S2-F1
#
_cell.length_a   1.000
_cell.length_b   1.000
_cell.length_c   1.000
_cell.angle_alpha   90.00
_cell.angle_beta   90.00
_cell.angle_gamma   90.00
#
_symmetry.space_group_name_H-M   'P 1'
#
loop_
_entity.id
_entity.type
_entity.pdbx_description
1 polymer ?
#
loop_
_entity_poly.entity_id
_entity_poly.type
_entity_poly.pdbx_seq_one_letter_code
_entity_poly.pdbx_strand_id
1 'polypeptide(L)'
;MLKFFGRFIIGGRSGKREQAWAVFLLWCFAFAWMAAKEAAGVAMEGTQSILSLAFPMVIANLALAHGMEWVSTQTGWGDGQ
;
A
#
# COMPACT_ATOMS: atom_id res chain seq x y z
N MET A 1 -6.99 2.61 20.74
CA MET A 1 -6.82 3.09 19.34
C MET A 1 -5.85 2.22 18.53
N LEU A 2 -4.62 1.97 18.97
CA LEU A 2 -3.63 1.15 18.24
C LEU A 2 -4.13 -0.26 17.83
N LYS A 3 -4.82 -0.98 18.72
CA LYS A 3 -5.39 -2.31 18.41
C LYS A 3 -6.53 -2.26 17.38
N PHE A 4 -7.31 -1.18 17.36
CA PHE A 4 -8.41 -0.98 16.41
C PHE A 4 -7.85 -0.65 15.03
N PHE A 5 -6.84 0.21 14.97
CA PHE A 5 -6.11 0.54 13.74
C PHE A 5 -5.40 -0.71 13.18
N GLY A 6 -4.71 -1.46 14.04
CA GLY A 6 -4.06 -2.71 13.65
C GLY A 6 -5.04 -3.75 13.09
N ARG A 7 -6.26 -3.85 13.61
CA ARG A 7 -7.24 -4.85 13.15
C ARG A 7 -8.11 -4.41 11.98
N PHE A 8 -8.43 -3.11 11.89
CA PHE A 8 -9.37 -2.58 10.90
C PHE A 8 -8.73 -1.76 9.80
N ILE A 9 -7.45 -1.38 9.93
CA ILE A 9 -6.70 -0.63 8.91
C ILE A 9 -5.58 -1.51 8.33
N ILE A 10 -4.75 -2.14 9.17
CA ILE A 10 -3.55 -2.87 8.73
C ILE A 10 -3.85 -4.36 8.50
N GLY A 11 -4.48 -4.98 9.49
CA GLY A 11 -4.81 -6.39 9.52
C GLY A 11 -6.07 -6.69 8.73
N GLY A 12 -6.08 -7.86 8.12
CA GLY A 12 -7.24 -8.35 7.38
C GLY A 12 -7.38 -9.87 7.43
N ARG A 13 -8.59 -10.35 7.17
CA ARG A 13 -8.95 -11.78 7.25
C ARG A 13 -8.23 -12.64 6.20
N SER A 14 -7.68 -12.01 5.15
CA SER A 14 -7.15 -12.68 3.96
C SER A 14 -5.65 -12.45 3.67
N GLY A 15 -4.91 -11.75 4.53
CA GLY A 15 -3.48 -11.40 4.30
C GLY A 15 -3.23 -10.40 3.15
N LYS A 16 -4.19 -10.19 2.25
CA LYS A 16 -4.11 -9.27 1.10
C LYS A 16 -3.94 -7.81 1.52
N ARG A 17 -4.54 -7.41 2.64
CA ARG A 17 -4.36 -6.05 3.20
C ARG A 17 -2.97 -5.83 3.76
N GLU A 18 -2.42 -6.83 4.46
CA GLU A 18 -1.06 -6.78 4.98
C GLU A 18 -0.04 -6.72 3.83
N GLN A 19 -0.25 -7.50 2.78
CA GLN A 19 0.55 -7.41 1.54
C GLN A 19 0.44 -6.02 0.92
N ALA A 20 -0.77 -5.46 0.77
CA ALA A 20 -0.96 -4.15 0.17
C ALA A 20 -0.30 -3.02 0.99
N TRP A 21 -0.34 -3.12 2.32
CA TRP A 21 0.40 -2.23 3.22
C TRP A 21 1.90 -2.39 3.09
N ALA A 22 2.41 -3.62 3.00
CA ALA A 22 3.83 -3.88 2.81
C ALA A 22 4.34 -3.23 1.51
N VAL A 23 3.59 -3.39 0.41
CA VAL A 23 3.90 -2.76 -0.88
C VAL A 23 3.86 -1.23 -0.77
N PHE A 24 2.84 -0.67 -0.10
CA PHE A 24 2.73 0.77 0.10
C PHE A 24 3.89 1.34 0.93
N LEU A 25 4.25 0.70 2.04
CA LEU A 25 5.36 1.13 2.91
C LEU A 25 6.70 1.04 2.19
N LEU A 26 6.92 -0.04 1.43
CA LEU A 26 8.10 -0.17 0.57
C LEU A 26 8.16 0.99 -0.45
N TRP A 27 7.02 1.37 -1.01
CA TRP A 27 6.93 2.49 -1.94
C TRP A 27 7.24 3.83 -1.29
N CYS A 28 6.72 4.08 -0.08
CA CYS A 28 7.06 5.27 0.71
C CYS A 28 8.56 5.33 0.99
N PHE A 29 9.18 4.21 1.35
CA PHE A 29 10.62 4.14 1.57
C PHE A 29 11.40 4.45 0.29
N ALA A 30 11.00 3.92 -0.86
CA ALA A 30 11.63 4.19 -2.15
C ALA A 30 11.55 5.69 -2.53
N PHE A 31 10.41 6.33 -2.29
CA PHE A 31 10.24 7.78 -2.49
C PHE A 31 11.11 8.60 -1.54
N ALA A 32 11.14 8.25 -0.25
CA ALA A 32 11.97 8.94 0.74
C ALA A 32 13.46 8.82 0.41
N TRP A 33 13.89 7.63 -0.02
CA TRP A 33 15.25 7.39 -0.49
C TRP A 33 15.61 8.22 -1.73
N MET A 34 14.72 8.24 -2.72
CA MET A 34 14.91 9.04 -3.93
C MET A 34 15.04 10.53 -3.59
N ALA A 35 14.14 11.06 -2.75
CA ALA A 35 14.21 12.45 -2.29
C ALA A 35 15.51 12.75 -1.54
N ALA A 36 16.00 11.82 -0.71
CA ALA A 36 17.29 11.97 -0.03
C ALA A 36 18.48 11.99 -1.01
N LYS A 37 18.42 11.22 -2.11
CA LYS A 37 19.45 11.20 -3.15
C LYS A 37 19.45 12.47 -3.99
N GLU A 38 18.27 12.96 -4.36
CA GLU A 38 18.14 14.26 -5.02
C GLU A 38 18.69 15.40 -4.16
N ALA A 39 18.37 15.40 -2.85
CA ALA A 39 18.90 16.38 -1.91
C ALA A 39 20.43 16.30 -1.76
N ALA A 40 21.03 15.13 -2.00
CA ALA A 40 22.48 14.94 -2.04
C ALA A 40 23.13 15.30 -3.39
N GLY A 41 22.35 15.86 -4.34
CA GLY A 41 22.84 16.28 -5.65
C GLY A 41 22.96 15.15 -6.69
N VAL A 42 22.38 13.98 -6.42
CA VAL A 42 22.35 12.88 -7.38
C VAL A 42 21.14 13.03 -8.29
N ALA A 43 21.36 13.10 -9.61
CA ALA A 43 20.27 13.19 -10.58
C ALA A 43 19.46 11.88 -10.62
N MET A 44 18.15 11.97 -10.33
CA MET A 44 17.25 10.82 -10.20
C MET A 44 16.04 10.86 -11.15
N GLU A 45 16.07 11.66 -12.21
CA GLU A 45 14.94 11.93 -13.11
C GLU A 45 14.23 10.64 -13.62
N GLY A 46 14.99 9.63 -14.03
CA GLY A 46 14.44 8.34 -14.45
C GLY A 46 13.76 7.57 -13.31
N THR A 47 14.35 7.60 -12.12
CA THR A 47 13.79 6.96 -10.91
C THR A 47 12.52 7.68 -10.45
N GLN A 48 12.54 9.02 -10.43
CA GLN A 48 11.37 9.84 -10.12
C GLN A 48 10.21 9.55 -11.10
N SER A 49 10.51 9.42 -12.39
CA SER A 49 9.51 9.10 -13.42
C SER A 49 8.86 7.75 -13.17
N ILE A 50 9.65 6.70 -12.92
CA ILE A 50 9.15 5.35 -12.62
C ILE A 50 8.29 5.36 -11.35
N LEU A 51 8.80 5.98 -10.28
CA LEU A 51 8.10 6.03 -9.00
C LEU A 51 6.77 6.80 -9.11
N SER A 52 6.73 7.86 -9.90
CA SER A 52 5.52 8.67 -10.13
C SER A 52 4.51 7.93 -11.00
N LEU A 53 4.95 7.23 -12.05
CA LEU A 53 4.08 6.46 -12.95
C LEU A 53 3.45 5.25 -12.26
N ALA A 54 4.18 4.57 -11.38
CA ALA A 54 3.67 3.40 -10.67
C ALA A 54 2.93 3.75 -9.36
N PHE A 55 3.04 4.99 -8.87
CA PHE A 55 2.32 5.44 -7.66
C PHE A 55 0.79 5.23 -7.73
N PRO A 56 0.08 5.58 -8.82
CA PRO A 56 -1.35 5.30 -8.94
C PRO A 56 -1.70 3.81 -8.79
N MET A 57 -0.85 2.91 -9.29
CA MET A 57 -1.05 1.46 -9.17
C MET A 57 -0.91 0.98 -7.73
N VAL A 58 0.04 1.53 -6.97
CA VAL A 58 0.23 1.20 -5.55
C VAL A 58 -0.98 1.68 -4.73
N ILE A 59 -1.49 2.88 -5.00
CA ILE A 59 -2.70 3.40 -4.36
C ILE A 59 -3.93 2.57 -4.74
N ALA A 60 -4.09 2.23 -6.02
CA ALA A 60 -5.18 1.38 -6.48
C ALA A 60 -5.13 0.00 -5.81
N ASN A 61 -3.95 -0.61 -5.69
CA ASN A 61 -3.77 -1.88 -4.99
C ASN A 61 -4.20 -1.79 -3.52
N LEU A 62 -3.82 -0.71 -2.82
CA LEU A 62 -4.23 -0.49 -1.44
C LEU A 62 -5.75 -0.32 -1.32
N ALA A 63 -6.35 0.51 -2.19
CA ALA A 63 -7.79 0.75 -2.21
C ALA A 63 -8.60 -0.52 -2.53
N LEU A 64 -8.16 -1.30 -3.52
CA LEU A 64 -8.81 -2.56 -3.91
C LEU A 64 -8.70 -3.61 -2.80
N ALA A 65 -7.53 -3.78 -2.19
CA ALA A 65 -7.36 -4.73 -1.08
C ALA A 65 -8.27 -4.39 0.11
N HIS A 66 -8.48 -3.11 0.40
CA HIS A 66 -9.39 -2.65 1.45
C HIS A 66 -10.85 -2.78 1.05
N GLY A 67 -11.19 -2.39 -0.18
CA GLY A 67 -12.55 -2.45 -0.71
C GLY A 67 -13.06 -3.89 -0.83
N MET A 68 -12.25 -4.80 -1.36
CA MET A 68 -12.60 -6.21 -1.49
C MET A 68 -12.89 -6.88 -0.14
N GLU A 69 -12.12 -6.51 0.90
CA GLU A 69 -12.34 -7.06 2.24
C GLU A 69 -13.53 -6.43 2.96
N TRP A 70 -13.81 -5.16 2.71
CA TRP A 70 -15.06 -4.55 3.16
C TRP A 70 -16.27 -5.23 2.51
N VAL A 71 -16.24 -5.44 1.19
CA VAL A 71 -17.31 -6.13 0.46
C VAL A 71 -17.51 -7.55 0.99
N SER A 72 -16.44 -8.33 1.18
CA SER A 72 -16.55 -9.70 1.72
C SER A 72 -17.19 -9.70 3.11
N THR A 73 -16.85 -8.72 3.96
CA THR A 73 -17.41 -8.58 5.31
C THR A 73 -18.90 -8.24 5.29
N GLN A 74 -19.37 -7.41 4.34
CA GLN A 74 -20.78 -7.03 4.24
C GLN A 74 -21.66 -8.10 3.59
N THR A 75 -21.10 -8.86 2.66
CA THR A 75 -21.87 -9.79 1.80
C THR A 75 -21.78 -11.25 2.24
N GLY A 76 -20.91 -11.58 3.21
CA GLY A 76 -20.57 -12.97 3.56
C GLY A 76 -19.87 -13.72 2.42
N TRP A 77 -19.50 -13.01 1.34
CA TRP A 77 -18.92 -13.59 0.15
C TRP A 77 -17.44 -13.90 0.42
N GLY A 78 -17.10 -15.19 0.41
CA GLY A 78 -15.77 -15.67 0.79
C GLY A 78 -15.67 -16.21 2.22
N ASP A 79 -16.75 -16.23 3.00
CA ASP A 79 -16.81 -16.89 4.33
C ASP A 79 -16.92 -18.43 4.24
N GLY A 80 -16.40 -19.02 3.16
CA GLY A 80 -16.19 -20.45 3.03
C GLY A 80 -14.88 -20.88 3.66
N GLN A 81 -14.82 -20.85 5.00
CA GLN A 81 -13.98 -21.72 5.81
C GLN A 81 -14.82 -22.30 6.94
#